data_AF-A0A101U9H6-F1
#
_entry.id   AF-A0A101U9H6-F1
#
_cell.length_a   1.000
_cell.length_b   1.000
_cell.length_c   1.000
_cell.angle_alpha   90.00
_cell.angle_beta   90.00
_cell.angle_gamma   90.00
#
_symmetry.space_group_name_H-M   'P 1'
#
loop_
_entity.id
_entity.type
_entity.pdbx_description
1 polymer ?
#
loop_
_entity_poly.entity_id
_entity_poly.type
_entity_poly.pdbx_seq_one_letter_code
_entity_poly.pdbx_strand_id
1 'polypeptide(L)'
;MILALSGCSSLWSCTDTTAERGEAGVRVQVEDTSGRPVGVTARVVDWRLEPHPQVPSEGDQVHFHYRFYGADETSGPAVDVCAVDSKRVALGCRTVYSSDAFGPNGDRTGDDWLAVEHPEQVAGVLLLPNDQSYDGRTCEQDVKDGGGPHPPEPARMGDQL
;
A
#
# COMPACT_ATOMS: atom_id res chain seq x y z
N MET A 1 -0.77 59.88 5.75
CA MET A 1 0.17 59.30 4.79
C MET A 1 0.09 57.80 4.96
N ILE A 2 -0.60 57.12 4.04
CA ILE A 2 -0.87 55.68 4.12
C ILE A 2 0.34 54.97 3.50
N LEU A 3 1.11 54.28 4.34
CA LEU A 3 2.20 53.40 3.91
C LEU A 3 1.57 52.08 3.45
N ALA A 4 1.33 51.96 2.15
CA ALA A 4 1.04 50.68 1.52
C ALA A 4 2.36 49.91 1.39
N LEU A 5 2.52 48.85 2.19
CA LEU A 5 3.59 47.87 2.04
C LEU A 5 3.15 46.87 0.95
N SER A 6 3.64 47.09 -0.26
CA SER A 6 3.58 46.14 -1.36
C SER A 6 4.65 45.07 -1.20
N GLY A 7 4.21 43.81 -1.17
CA GLY A 7 4.86 42.68 -1.85
C GLY A 7 6.03 42.00 -1.15
N CYS A 8 5.77 40.79 -0.62
CA CYS A 8 6.37 39.54 -1.13
C CYS A 8 5.74 38.37 -0.35
N SER A 9 4.49 38.02 -0.66
CA SER A 9 4.00 36.68 -0.37
C SER A 9 4.55 35.79 -1.48
N SER A 10 5.70 35.15 -1.25
CA SER A 10 6.16 34.06 -2.10
C SER A 10 5.02 33.07 -2.24
N LEU A 11 4.50 32.95 -3.47
CA LEU A 11 3.55 31.93 -3.91
C LEU A 11 4.18 30.54 -3.80
N TRP A 12 4.40 30.05 -2.59
CA TRP A 12 4.51 28.63 -2.32
C TRP A 12 3.10 28.13 -2.04
N SER A 13 2.30 28.01 -3.11
CA SER A 13 1.09 27.20 -3.04
C SER A 13 1.55 25.75 -2.93
N CYS A 14 1.47 25.19 -1.72
CA CYS A 14 1.49 23.75 -1.55
C CYS A 14 0.27 23.19 -2.30
N THR A 15 0.47 22.57 -3.46
CA THR A 15 -0.58 21.84 -4.15
C THR A 15 -0.67 20.45 -3.53
N ASP A 16 -1.86 20.09 -3.08
CA ASP A 16 -2.18 18.73 -2.67
C ASP A 16 -2.27 17.83 -3.93
N THR A 17 -1.53 16.73 -3.92
CA THR A 17 -1.46 15.79 -5.06
C THR A 17 -1.42 14.36 -4.55
N THR A 18 -2.10 13.45 -5.24
CA THR A 18 -2.02 12.01 -4.99
C THR A 18 -1.02 11.38 -5.94
N ALA A 19 -0.10 10.56 -5.43
CA ALA A 19 0.84 9.83 -6.25
C ALA A 19 0.10 8.79 -7.14
N GLU A 20 0.66 8.50 -8.31
CA GLU A 20 0.14 7.44 -9.17
C GLU A 20 0.59 6.07 -8.65
N ARG A 21 -0.26 5.05 -8.89
CA ARG A 21 0.09 3.66 -8.59
C ARG A 21 1.17 3.17 -9.56
N GLY A 22 2.20 2.54 -9.01
CA GLY A 22 3.18 1.79 -9.79
C GLY A 22 2.66 0.42 -10.21
N GLU A 23 3.46 -0.29 -11.01
CA GLU A 23 3.09 -1.57 -11.61
C GLU A 23 3.01 -2.68 -10.56
N ALA A 24 1.87 -3.40 -10.55
CA ALA A 24 1.64 -4.48 -9.60
C ALA A 24 2.45 -5.75 -9.95
N GLY A 25 2.90 -6.47 -8.92
CA GLY A 25 3.70 -7.68 -9.10
C GLY A 25 3.72 -8.59 -7.89
N VAL A 26 4.13 -9.85 -8.07
CA VAL A 26 4.33 -10.82 -6.97
C VAL A 26 5.51 -10.46 -6.07
N ARG A 27 6.43 -9.63 -6.58
CA ARG A 27 7.57 -9.07 -5.89
C ARG A 27 7.75 -7.65 -6.39
N VAL A 28 7.73 -6.68 -5.48
CA VAL A 28 7.83 -5.26 -5.80
C VAL A 28 8.90 -4.60 -4.95
N GLN A 29 9.61 -3.64 -5.55
CA GLN A 29 10.41 -2.71 -4.80
C GLN A 29 9.47 -1.66 -4.23
N VAL A 30 9.54 -1.43 -2.92
CA VAL A 30 8.70 -0.41 -2.28
C VAL A 30 9.23 0.97 -2.65
N GLU A 31 8.32 1.84 -3.08
CA GLU A 31 8.58 3.20 -3.55
C GLU A 31 7.85 4.22 -2.67
N ASP A 32 8.51 5.34 -2.38
CA ASP A 32 7.88 6.48 -1.71
C ASP A 32 6.85 7.18 -2.61
N THR A 33 6.19 8.21 -2.08
CA THR A 33 5.20 9.01 -2.82
C THR A 33 5.78 9.76 -4.02
N SER A 34 7.11 9.83 -4.15
CA SER A 34 7.82 10.40 -5.29
C SER A 34 8.29 9.34 -6.31
N GLY A 35 7.91 8.06 -6.11
CA GLY A 35 8.34 6.94 -6.95
C GLY A 35 9.79 6.50 -6.73
N ARG A 36 10.40 6.85 -5.59
CA ARG A 36 11.78 6.48 -5.29
C ARG A 36 11.84 5.23 -4.42
N PRO A 37 12.69 4.24 -4.75
CA PRO A 37 12.88 3.07 -3.91
C PRO A 37 13.33 3.41 -2.49
N VAL A 38 12.65 2.86 -1.49
CA VAL A 38 12.99 3.05 -0.06
C VAL A 38 13.94 1.97 0.50
N GLY A 39 14.50 1.12 -0.38
CA GLY A 39 15.38 0.02 0.02
C GLY A 39 14.66 -1.21 0.61
N VAL A 40 13.32 -1.22 0.57
CA VAL A 40 12.49 -2.34 1.03
C VAL A 40 11.89 -3.08 -0.17
N THR A 41 11.91 -4.41 -0.17
CA THR A 41 11.22 -5.23 -1.17
C THR A 41 10.09 -5.99 -0.50
N ALA A 42 8.87 -5.88 -1.04
CA ALA A 42 7.74 -6.72 -0.62
C ALA A 42 7.55 -7.89 -1.59
N ARG A 43 7.14 -9.05 -1.09
CA ARG A 43 6.93 -10.25 -1.89
C ARG A 43 5.78 -11.11 -1.34
N VAL A 44 4.92 -11.61 -2.23
CA VAL A 44 4.04 -12.75 -1.95
C VAL A 44 4.89 -14.02 -2.01
N VAL A 45 4.93 -14.74 -0.90
CA VAL A 45 5.69 -15.98 -0.75
C VAL A 45 4.91 -17.13 -1.38
N ASP A 46 3.65 -17.27 -0.98
CA ASP A 46 2.67 -18.20 -1.53
C ASP A 46 1.25 -17.71 -1.21
N TRP A 47 0.26 -18.39 -1.79
CA TRP A 47 -1.14 -18.22 -1.46
C TRP A 47 -1.94 -19.47 -1.83
N ARG A 48 -3.14 -19.61 -1.26
CA ARG A 48 -4.08 -20.71 -1.52
C ARG A 48 -5.51 -20.29 -1.23
N LEU A 49 -6.46 -21.00 -1.84
CA LEU A 49 -7.88 -20.94 -1.46
C LEU A 49 -8.14 -22.00 -0.40
N GLU A 50 -8.66 -21.57 0.75
CA GLU A 50 -9.11 -22.48 1.80
C GLU A 50 -10.10 -21.79 2.74
N PRO A 51 -10.88 -22.54 3.54
CA PRO A 51 -11.82 -21.94 4.49
C PRO A 51 -11.11 -21.19 5.62
N HIS A 52 -11.55 -19.96 5.90
CA HIS A 52 -11.00 -19.18 7.01
C HIS A 52 -11.27 -19.88 8.37
N PRO A 53 -10.25 -20.15 9.20
CA PRO A 53 -10.42 -20.93 10.43
C PRO A 53 -11.43 -20.36 11.43
N GLN A 54 -11.55 -19.04 11.47
CA GLN A 54 -12.49 -18.35 12.39
C GLN A 54 -13.91 -18.23 11.83
N VAL A 55 -14.10 -18.29 10.51
CA VAL A 55 -15.40 -18.12 9.84
C VAL A 55 -15.60 -19.14 8.70
N PRO A 56 -15.45 -20.46 8.97
CA PRO A 56 -15.43 -21.47 7.91
C PRO A 56 -16.76 -21.59 7.14
N SER A 57 -17.86 -21.08 7.69
CA SER A 57 -19.17 -21.03 7.02
C SER A 57 -19.23 -20.06 5.84
N GLU A 58 -18.28 -19.13 5.73
CA GLU A 58 -18.19 -18.18 4.62
C GLU A 58 -17.57 -18.79 3.35
N GLY A 59 -17.10 -20.04 3.42
CA GLY A 59 -16.46 -20.74 2.32
C GLY A 59 -14.98 -20.41 2.18
N ASP A 60 -14.43 -20.65 0.99
CA ASP A 60 -13.02 -20.44 0.71
C ASP A 60 -12.68 -18.95 0.64
N GLN A 61 -11.57 -18.57 1.25
CA GLN A 61 -10.96 -17.24 1.15
C GLN A 61 -9.52 -17.39 0.66
N VAL A 62 -8.91 -16.27 0.24
CA VAL A 62 -7.50 -16.28 -0.18
C VAL A 62 -6.63 -16.15 1.06
N HIS A 63 -5.98 -17.23 1.48
CA HIS A 63 -4.90 -17.19 2.47
C HIS A 63 -3.59 -16.92 1.74
N PHE A 64 -2.84 -15.90 2.14
CA PHE A 64 -1.57 -15.57 1.50
C PHE A 64 -0.49 -15.25 2.53
N HIS A 65 0.74 -15.64 2.21
CA HIS A 65 1.92 -15.31 2.98
C HIS A 65 2.73 -14.25 2.24
N TYR A 66 3.26 -13.30 2.99
CA TYR A 66 4.05 -12.20 2.44
C TYR A 66 5.30 -11.97 3.28
N ARG A 67 6.30 -11.34 2.65
CA ARG A 67 7.56 -10.99 3.29
C ARG A 67 8.05 -9.64 2.82
N PHE A 68 8.50 -8.84 3.78
CA PHE A 68 9.28 -7.64 3.55
C PHE A 68 10.77 -7.94 3.75
N TYR A 69 11.60 -7.49 2.83
CA TYR A 69 13.05 -7.56 2.90
C TYR A 69 13.61 -6.16 3.05
N GLY A 70 14.57 -5.97 3.96
CA GLY A 70 15.20 -4.67 4.21
C GLY A 70 14.40 -3.73 5.10
N ALA A 71 13.17 -4.10 5.49
CA ALA A 71 12.41 -3.37 6.49
C ALA A 71 12.97 -3.63 7.90
N ASP A 72 13.20 -2.57 8.66
CA ASP A 72 13.63 -2.63 10.06
C ASP A 72 12.44 -2.47 11.03
N GLU A 73 12.70 -2.39 12.33
CA GLU A 73 11.68 -2.18 13.38
C GLU A 73 11.03 -0.79 13.36
N THR A 74 11.69 0.18 12.74
CA THR A 74 11.26 1.59 12.70
C THR A 74 10.59 1.96 11.38
N SER A 75 10.95 1.29 10.29
CA SER A 75 10.31 1.43 9.00
C SER A 75 8.99 0.63 9.01
N GLY A 76 7.87 1.35 8.99
CA GLY A 76 6.54 0.76 8.81
C GLY A 76 5.98 0.74 7.38
N PRO A 77 6.76 0.53 6.28
CA PRO A 77 6.20 0.50 4.94
C PRO A 77 4.99 -0.41 4.83
N ALA A 78 4.02 0.06 4.07
CA ALA A 78 2.78 -0.63 3.83
C ALA A 78 2.56 -0.77 2.33
N VAL A 79 2.03 -1.90 1.88
CA VAL A 79 1.68 -2.09 0.47
C VAL A 79 0.30 -2.68 0.36
N ASP A 80 -0.42 -2.33 -0.70
CA ASP A 80 -1.66 -3.00 -1.03
C ASP A 80 -1.36 -4.37 -1.64
N VAL A 81 -2.09 -5.37 -1.15
CA VAL A 81 -2.10 -6.74 -1.64
C VAL A 81 -3.48 -7.02 -2.20
N CYS A 82 -3.57 -7.46 -3.45
CA CYS A 82 -4.83 -7.75 -4.11
C CYS A 82 -4.87 -9.17 -4.66
N ALA A 83 -5.97 -9.88 -4.40
CA ALA A 83 -6.35 -11.06 -5.16
C ALA A 83 -6.90 -10.59 -6.51
N VAL A 84 -6.47 -11.20 -7.61
CA VAL A 84 -6.83 -10.77 -8.96
C VAL A 84 -7.33 -11.93 -9.82
N ASP A 85 -8.17 -11.61 -10.80
CA ASP A 85 -8.59 -12.55 -11.83
C ASP A 85 -7.51 -12.75 -12.92
N SER A 86 -7.80 -13.61 -13.90
CA SER A 86 -6.90 -13.89 -15.02
C SER A 86 -6.57 -12.66 -15.90
N LYS A 87 -7.37 -11.60 -15.80
CA LYS A 87 -7.17 -10.34 -16.50
C LYS A 87 -6.49 -9.29 -15.63
N ARG A 88 -6.09 -9.64 -14.40
CA ARG A 88 -5.56 -8.72 -13.38
C ARG A 88 -6.55 -7.69 -12.87
N VAL A 89 -7.84 -8.00 -12.89
CA VAL A 89 -8.85 -7.20 -12.19
C VAL A 89 -8.87 -7.60 -10.71
N ALA A 90 -8.79 -6.63 -9.81
CA ALA A 90 -8.83 -6.85 -8.38
C ALA A 90 -10.18 -7.41 -7.92
N LEU A 91 -10.16 -8.57 -7.28
CA LEU A 91 -11.31 -9.24 -6.66
C LEU A 91 -11.46 -8.88 -5.17
N GLY A 92 -10.38 -8.42 -4.54
CA GLY A 92 -10.34 -7.96 -3.16
C GLY A 92 -8.92 -7.48 -2.83
N CYS A 93 -8.80 -6.42 -2.06
CA CYS A 93 -7.52 -5.80 -1.71
C CYS A 93 -7.43 -5.49 -0.22
N ARG A 94 -6.21 -5.48 0.30
CA ARG A 94 -5.89 -5.11 1.68
C ARG A 94 -4.49 -4.53 1.77
N THR A 95 -4.34 -3.49 2.58
CA THR A 95 -3.02 -2.96 2.94
C THR A 95 -2.38 -3.82 4.03
N VAL A 96 -1.13 -4.23 3.83
CA VAL A 96 -0.33 -4.93 4.84
C VAL A 96 0.88 -4.10 5.23
N TYR A 97 1.22 -4.08 6.52
CA TYR A 97 2.33 -3.31 7.06
C TYR A 97 3.50 -4.22 7.40
N SER A 98 4.73 -3.78 7.12
CA SER A 98 5.95 -4.46 7.56
C SER A 98 6.00 -4.60 9.09
N SER A 99 5.40 -3.66 9.83
CA SER A 99 5.34 -3.66 11.29
C SER A 99 4.47 -4.78 11.86
N ASP A 100 3.49 -5.26 11.09
CA ASP A 100 2.59 -6.34 11.51
C ASP A 100 3.14 -7.73 11.15
N ALA A 101 4.23 -7.76 10.37
CA ALA A 101 4.90 -8.98 9.95
C ALA A 101 5.94 -9.42 10.99
N PHE A 102 5.64 -10.51 11.70
CA PHE A 102 6.49 -11.09 12.74
C PHE A 102 6.80 -12.57 12.44
N GLY A 103 7.91 -12.78 11.74
CA GLY A 103 8.41 -14.10 11.40
C GLY A 103 9.50 -14.61 12.36
N PRO A 104 9.87 -15.90 12.24
CA PRO A 104 10.98 -16.48 12.98
C PRO A 104 12.29 -15.71 12.76
N ASN A 105 13.13 -15.64 13.80
CA ASN A 105 14.45 -14.98 13.75
C ASN A 105 14.43 -13.47 13.40
N GLY A 106 13.29 -12.80 13.61
CA GLY A 106 13.15 -11.37 13.29
C GLY A 106 12.87 -11.09 11.81
N ASP A 107 12.58 -12.13 11.02
CA ASP A 107 12.15 -11.95 9.63
C ASP A 107 10.81 -11.21 9.58
N ARG A 108 10.66 -10.24 8.66
CA ARG A 108 9.38 -9.54 8.42
C ARG A 108 8.47 -10.35 7.51
N THR A 109 8.03 -11.50 8.02
CA THR A 109 7.09 -12.40 7.32
C THR A 109 5.77 -12.41 8.06
N GLY A 110 4.67 -12.37 7.32
CA GLY A 110 3.31 -12.44 7.85
C GLY A 110 2.40 -13.20 6.92
N ASP A 111 1.17 -13.41 7.37
CA ASP A 111 0.09 -13.97 6.57
C ASP A 111 -1.21 -13.21 6.86
N ASP A 112 -2.12 -13.21 5.89
CA ASP A 112 -3.42 -12.59 6.04
C ASP A 112 -4.42 -13.24 5.07
N TRP A 113 -5.67 -12.78 5.16
CA TRP A 113 -6.81 -13.31 4.44
C TRP A 113 -7.51 -12.22 3.63
N LEU A 114 -7.88 -12.56 2.39
CA LEU A 114 -8.78 -11.75 1.57
C LEU A 114 -10.09 -12.49 1.35
N ALA A 115 -11.18 -11.88 1.83
CA ALA A 115 -12.51 -12.28 1.44
C ALA A 115 -12.75 -11.86 -0.03
N VAL A 116 -13.21 -12.80 -0.84
CA VAL A 116 -13.56 -12.59 -2.25
C VAL A 116 -14.92 -13.25 -2.51
N GLU A 117 -15.76 -12.60 -3.31
CA GLU A 117 -17.12 -13.11 -3.59
C GLU A 117 -17.10 -14.40 -4.43
N HIS A 118 -16.13 -14.51 -5.33
CA HIS A 118 -15.97 -15.61 -6.26
C HIS A 118 -14.53 -16.18 -6.19
N PRO A 119 -14.21 -16.99 -5.16
CA PRO A 119 -12.87 -17.55 -4.97
C PRO A 119 -12.34 -18.30 -6.19
N GLU A 120 -13.21 -18.96 -6.95
CA GLU A 120 -12.87 -19.70 -8.16
C GLU A 120 -12.32 -18.83 -9.31
N GLN A 121 -12.50 -17.51 -9.23
CA GLN A 121 -11.99 -16.56 -10.22
C GLN A 121 -10.57 -16.09 -9.92
N VAL A 122 -10.05 -16.35 -8.71
CA VAL A 122 -8.72 -15.89 -8.29
C VAL A 122 -7.65 -16.62 -9.10
N ALA A 123 -6.87 -15.86 -9.86
CA ALA A 123 -5.75 -16.34 -10.66
C ALA A 123 -4.39 -16.00 -10.04
N GLY A 124 -4.33 -15.07 -9.09
CA GLY A 124 -3.11 -14.70 -8.39
C GLY A 124 -3.32 -13.68 -7.29
N VAL A 125 -2.23 -13.40 -6.57
CA VAL A 125 -2.13 -12.35 -5.55
C VAL A 125 -0.97 -11.44 -5.93
N LEU A 126 -1.24 -10.14 -6.06
CA LEU A 126 -0.27 -9.13 -6.48
C LEU A 126 -0.11 -8.04 -5.40
N LEU A 127 1.07 -7.42 -5.40
CA LEU A 127 1.41 -6.29 -4.55
C LEU A 127 1.51 -5.02 -5.40
N LEU A 128 1.09 -3.89 -4.86
CA LEU A 128 1.39 -2.57 -5.43
C LEU A 128 2.67 -2.00 -4.78
N PRO A 129 3.56 -1.36 -5.56
CA PRO A 129 4.89 -0.96 -5.08
C PRO A 129 4.88 0.27 -4.16
N ASN A 130 3.87 1.14 -4.25
CA ASN A 130 3.88 2.39 -3.48
C ASN A 130 3.61 2.16 -2.01
N ASP A 131 4.37 2.87 -1.18
CA ASP A 131 4.20 2.85 0.27
C ASP A 131 2.89 3.54 0.70
N GLN A 132 2.04 2.78 1.39
CA GLN A 132 0.77 3.23 1.97
C GLN A 132 0.93 3.73 3.41
N SER A 133 2.13 3.73 4.00
CA SER A 133 2.33 4.03 5.42
C SER A 133 2.24 5.52 5.81
N TYR A 134 1.61 6.35 4.97
CA TYR A 134 1.51 7.81 5.10
C TYR A 134 2.88 8.51 5.20
N ASP A 135 3.30 9.13 4.11
CA ASP A 135 4.37 10.12 4.15
C ASP A 135 3.87 11.31 4.99
N GLY A 136 4.65 11.72 5.98
CA GLY A 136 4.26 12.74 6.94
C GLY A 136 3.82 14.08 6.32
N ARG A 137 3.48 15.05 7.16
CA ARG A 137 3.04 16.39 6.71
C ARG A 137 4.13 17.05 5.85
N THR A 138 3.82 17.34 4.58
CA THR A 138 4.85 17.82 3.63
C THR A 138 4.87 19.35 3.46
N CYS A 139 3.92 20.09 4.04
CA CYS A 139 3.86 21.55 3.93
C CYS A 139 4.34 22.29 5.19
N GLU A 140 5.10 23.37 4.96
CA GLU A 140 5.72 24.18 6.02
C GLU A 140 4.78 25.20 6.67
N GLN A 141 3.63 25.54 6.05
CA GLN A 141 2.79 26.67 6.48
C GLN A 141 1.62 26.31 7.42
N ASP A 142 0.88 25.23 7.18
CA ASP A 142 -0.14 24.73 8.12
C ASP A 142 -0.05 23.20 8.27
N VAL A 143 0.24 22.80 9.50
CA VAL A 143 0.42 21.43 9.97
C VAL A 143 -0.89 20.61 9.94
N LYS A 144 -2.05 21.27 9.81
CA LYS A 144 -3.38 20.65 9.79
C LYS A 144 -3.99 20.58 8.39
N ASP A 145 -3.54 21.43 7.48
CA ASP A 145 -4.07 21.48 6.11
C ASP A 145 -3.31 20.58 5.13
N GLY A 146 -2.21 19.96 5.59
CA GLY A 146 -1.58 18.78 5.01
C GLY A 146 -1.62 18.72 3.48
N GLY A 147 -0.85 19.58 2.80
CA GLY A 147 -0.65 19.45 1.36
C GLY A 147 0.54 18.55 1.01
N GLY A 148 0.79 18.48 -0.31
CA GLY A 148 1.87 17.77 -1.01
C GLY A 148 1.56 16.30 -1.33
N PRO A 149 2.57 15.49 -1.69
CA PRO A 149 2.34 14.18 -2.28
C PRO A 149 1.86 13.18 -1.23
N HIS A 150 0.66 12.64 -1.44
CA HIS A 150 0.10 11.54 -0.67
C HIS A 150 0.37 10.19 -1.34
N PRO A 151 0.35 9.08 -0.57
CA PRO A 151 0.26 7.75 -1.14
C PRO A 151 -0.85 7.65 -2.19
N PRO A 152 -0.71 6.77 -3.19
CA PRO A 152 -1.78 6.55 -4.15
C PRO A 152 -3.06 6.12 -3.46
N GLU A 153 -4.21 6.41 -4.10
CA GLU A 153 -5.48 5.87 -3.61
C GLU A 153 -5.36 4.35 -3.44
N PRO A 154 -5.74 3.79 -2.27
CA PRO A 154 -5.66 2.36 -2.04
C PRO A 154 -6.39 1.58 -3.12
N ALA A 155 -5.82 0.44 -3.54
CA ALA A 155 -6.44 -0.43 -4.54
C ALA A 155 -7.79 -0.96 -4.05
N ARG A 156 -8.76 -1.03 -4.97
CA ARG A 156 -10.14 -1.44 -4.69
C ARG A 156 -10.57 -2.57 -5.62
N MET A 157 -11.60 -3.30 -5.21
CA MET A 157 -12.27 -4.27 -6.06
C MET A 157 -12.71 -3.61 -7.38
N GLY A 158 -12.44 -4.26 -8.50
CA GLY A 158 -12.72 -3.78 -9.85
C GLY A 158 -11.57 -2.99 -10.49
N ASP A 159 -10.54 -2.62 -9.73
CA ASP A 159 -9.36 -1.95 -10.29
C ASP A 159 -8.59 -2.89 -11.22
N GLN A 160 -8.11 -2.35 -12.34
CA GLN A 160 -7.26 -3.06 -13.28
C GLN A 160 -5.78 -2.84 -12.90
N LEU A 161 -5.06 -3.93 -12.63
CA LEU A 161 -3.66 -3.94 -12.17
C LEU A 161 -2.68 -4.54 -13.21
#